data_AF-A0A101SUH2-F1
#
_entry.id   AF-A0A101SUH2-F1
#
_cell.length_a   1.000
_cell.length_b   1.000
_cell.length_c   1.000
_cell.angle_alpha   90.00
_cell.angle_beta   90.00
_cell.angle_gamma   90.00
#
_symmetry.space_group_name_H-M   'P 1'
#
loop_
_entity.id
_entity.type
_entity.pdbx_description
1 polymer ?
#
loop_
_entity_poly.entity_id
_entity_poly.type
_entity_poly.pdbx_seq_one_letter_code
_entity_poly.pdbx_strand_id
1 'polypeptide(L)'
;MLDDTTRLAVGLLLDLTDDDTAARVRARIGLHSGEPSRLARRRIRRAWNWSPVPSSVALWTLEQDDPQLNALVWPHLGRNTGLRRAVVRGLPFGPGRTAPVPVDPKLAGEEPEIPGSYVRHGLVGALRAVDSMSRARAASSMVLTREDWSTVAEADAEQPLPGYTRWVLSIRPDCPPALRARFGTHAKFTHRLRQAGVLDGPAAYATGHGPAVRVLEVLAMGRLMFPARVPDAERALRPLVHRHLGNREEAWAVLAQIAETFHGTAPELLMTAGALA
;
A
#
# COMPACT_ATOMS: atom_id res chain seq x y z
N MET A 1 28.46 8.98 -2.53
CA MET A 1 27.44 9.82 -1.86
C MET A 1 26.11 9.12 -2.03
N LEU A 2 25.41 8.76 -0.95
CA LEU A 2 24.15 8.02 -1.03
C LEU A 2 23.11 8.84 -1.82
N ASP A 3 22.33 8.16 -2.67
CA ASP A 3 21.17 8.77 -3.32
C ASP A 3 20.05 9.05 -2.30
N ASP A 4 19.03 9.80 -2.72
CA ASP A 4 17.94 10.22 -1.83
C ASP A 4 17.09 9.02 -1.36
N THR A 5 16.91 8.00 -2.20
CA THR A 5 16.13 6.79 -1.90
C THR A 5 16.82 5.94 -0.84
N THR A 6 18.12 5.69 -0.99
CA THR A 6 18.93 4.97 -0.02
C THR A 6 19.02 5.74 1.29
N ARG A 7 19.18 7.07 1.25
CA ARG A 7 19.15 7.88 2.49
C ARG A 7 17.84 7.73 3.26
N LEU A 8 16.69 7.74 2.58
CA LEU A 8 15.39 7.55 3.23
C LEU A 8 15.25 6.14 3.80
N ALA A 9 15.66 5.12 3.05
CA ALA A 9 15.63 3.73 3.49
C ALA A 9 16.49 3.50 4.73
N VAL A 10 17.75 3.96 4.71
CA VAL A 10 18.66 3.86 5.86
C VAL A 10 18.16 4.70 7.04
N GLY A 11 17.65 5.91 6.77
CA GLY A 11 17.07 6.79 7.79
C GLY A 11 15.92 6.12 8.56
N LEU A 12 14.98 5.48 7.85
CA LEU A 12 13.90 4.73 8.47
C LEU A 12 14.42 3.64 9.40
N LEU A 13 15.44 2.88 8.98
CA LEU A 13 16.00 1.79 9.77
C LEU A 13 16.74 2.31 11.02
N LEU A 14 17.44 3.44 10.91
CA LEU A 14 18.11 4.07 12.04
C LEU A 14 17.13 4.58 13.10
N ASP A 15 15.93 5.00 12.69
CA ASP A 15 14.88 5.37 13.64
C ASP A 15 14.26 4.16 14.37
N LEU A 16 14.69 2.93 14.04
CA LEU A 16 14.36 1.71 14.77
C LEU A 16 15.40 1.33 15.83
N THR A 17 16.54 2.03 15.89
CA THR A 17 17.56 1.88 16.95
C THR A 17 17.40 2.92 18.05
N ASP A 18 18.22 2.84 19.11
CA ASP A 18 18.37 3.92 20.09
C ASP A 18 19.03 5.17 19.47
N ASP A 19 18.75 6.33 20.06
CA ASP A 19 19.19 7.64 19.54
C ASP A 19 20.72 7.77 19.48
N ASP A 20 21.43 7.21 20.45
CA ASP A 20 22.89 7.25 20.52
C ASP A 20 23.51 6.46 19.36
N THR A 21 23.03 5.24 19.12
CA THR A 21 23.46 4.41 17.98
C THR A 21 23.12 5.09 16.66
N ALA A 22 21.91 5.61 16.52
CA ALA A 22 21.49 6.31 15.32
C ALA A 22 22.39 7.53 15.03
N ALA A 23 22.74 8.32 16.06
CA ALA A 23 23.62 9.48 15.92
C ALA A 23 25.04 9.11 15.47
N ARG A 24 25.66 8.09 16.10
CA ARG A 24 26.99 7.62 15.72
C ARG A 24 27.04 7.12 14.28
N VAL A 25 26.08 6.28 13.89
CA VAL A 25 26.00 5.74 12.53
C VAL A 25 25.78 6.85 11.50
N ARG A 26 24.87 7.81 11.77
CA ARG A 26 24.64 8.97 10.90
C ARG A 26 25.93 9.76 10.66
N ALA A 27 26.70 10.03 11.71
CA ALA A 27 27.98 10.70 11.61
C ALA A 27 28.98 9.89 10.75
N ARG A 28 29.04 8.57 10.97
CA ARG A 28 29.95 7.66 10.27
C ARG A 28 29.69 7.58 8.76
N ILE A 29 28.43 7.49 8.36
CA ILE A 29 28.05 7.32 6.94
C ILE A 29 27.71 8.65 6.24
N GLY A 30 27.88 9.79 6.92
CA GLY A 30 27.62 11.12 6.37
C GLY A 30 26.14 11.41 6.10
N LEU A 31 25.23 10.84 6.91
CA LEU A 31 23.79 11.05 6.81
C LEU A 31 23.38 12.20 7.76
N HIS A 32 23.35 13.44 7.24
CA HIS A 32 22.91 14.59 8.02
C HIS A 32 21.42 14.50 8.37
N SER A 33 21.08 14.81 9.64
CA SER A 33 19.72 14.91 10.18
C SER A 33 18.99 16.17 9.67
N GLY A 34 18.86 16.31 8.36
CA GLY A 34 18.12 17.41 7.75
C GLY A 34 16.68 17.03 7.48
N GLU A 35 15.75 17.32 8.40
CA GLU A 35 14.36 17.52 7.99
C GLU A 35 14.27 18.80 7.15
N PRO A 36 13.50 18.77 6.04
CA PRO A 36 12.42 19.75 6.02
C PRO A 36 11.17 19.21 5.31
N SER A 37 10.06 19.27 6.04
CA SER A 37 8.69 18.95 5.59
C SER A 37 8.30 19.46 4.19
N ARG A 38 8.92 20.54 3.68
CA ARG A 38 8.72 21.05 2.32
C ARG A 38 9.50 20.29 1.24
N LEU A 39 10.75 19.90 1.48
CA LEU A 39 11.49 19.01 0.57
C LEU A 39 10.91 17.60 0.63
N ALA A 40 10.43 17.15 1.79
CA ALA A 40 9.71 15.89 1.94
C ALA A 40 8.46 15.83 1.05
N ARG A 41 7.62 16.89 1.02
CA ARG A 41 6.46 16.96 0.11
C ARG A 41 6.85 16.98 -1.38
N ARG A 42 7.92 17.69 -1.75
CA ARG A 42 8.45 17.69 -3.13
C ARG A 42 9.01 16.33 -3.53
N ARG A 43 9.67 15.64 -2.59
CA ARG A 43 10.20 14.27 -2.74
C ARG A 43 9.08 13.24 -2.82
N ILE A 44 8.04 13.34 -1.99
CA ILE A 44 6.82 12.51 -2.09
C ILE A 44 6.23 12.59 -3.49
N ARG A 45 6.02 13.81 -4.03
CA ARG A 45 5.55 13.96 -5.42
C ARG A 45 6.50 13.38 -6.48
N ARG A 46 7.82 13.37 -6.24
CA ARG A 46 8.82 12.84 -7.16
C ARG A 46 8.90 11.31 -7.10
N ALA A 47 8.87 10.74 -5.90
CA ALA A 47 8.90 9.30 -5.63
C ALA A 47 7.60 8.62 -6.10
N TRP A 48 6.45 9.31 -5.99
CA TRP A 48 5.18 8.79 -6.51
C TRP A 48 5.10 8.79 -8.04
N ASN A 49 5.97 9.52 -8.74
CA ASN A 49 6.10 9.39 -10.21
C ASN A 49 6.89 8.13 -10.63
N TRP A 50 7.40 7.32 -9.69
CA TRP A 50 8.16 6.11 -9.98
C TRP A 50 7.41 4.85 -9.60
N SER A 51 7.29 3.93 -10.58
CA SER A 51 6.89 2.52 -10.42
C SER A 51 5.47 2.31 -9.84
N PRO A 52 4.72 1.26 -10.23
CA PRO A 52 3.39 1.06 -9.68
C PRO A 52 3.46 0.77 -8.17
N VAL A 53 2.98 1.71 -7.37
CA VAL A 53 2.69 1.54 -5.94
C VAL A 53 1.67 0.40 -5.77
N PRO A 54 1.88 -0.54 -4.83
CA PRO A 54 0.92 -1.61 -4.58
C PRO A 54 -0.47 -1.05 -4.24
N SER A 55 -1.53 -1.70 -4.71
CA SER A 55 -2.92 -1.28 -4.47
C SER A 55 -3.24 -1.09 -2.98
N SER A 56 -2.67 -1.93 -2.10
CA SER A 56 -2.84 -1.78 -0.65
C SER A 56 -2.17 -0.54 -0.07
N VAL A 57 -1.01 -0.10 -0.59
CA VAL A 57 -0.35 1.14 -0.14
C VAL A 57 -1.19 2.36 -0.51
N ALA A 58 -1.80 2.35 -1.71
CA ALA A 58 -2.74 3.38 -2.11
C ALA A 58 -3.95 3.42 -1.16
N LEU A 59 -4.51 2.26 -0.80
CA LEU A 59 -5.61 2.18 0.18
C LEU A 59 -5.21 2.73 1.56
N TRP A 60 -4.03 2.37 2.10
CA TRP A 60 -3.56 2.90 3.40
C TRP A 60 -3.47 4.43 3.43
N THR A 61 -3.13 5.02 2.28
CA THR A 61 -3.11 6.47 2.11
C THR A 61 -4.53 7.05 2.08
N LEU A 62 -5.45 6.40 1.35
CA LEU A 62 -6.87 6.79 1.31
C LEU A 62 -7.52 6.74 2.70
N GLU A 63 -7.15 5.79 3.54
CA GLU A 63 -7.66 5.64 4.92
C GLU A 63 -7.37 6.84 5.84
N GLN A 64 -6.48 7.76 5.45
CA GLN A 64 -6.30 9.03 6.17
C GLN A 64 -7.49 9.99 5.99
N ASP A 65 -8.31 9.77 4.95
CA ASP A 65 -9.37 10.67 4.49
C ASP A 65 -8.93 12.13 4.34
N ASP A 66 -7.70 12.33 3.87
CA ASP A 66 -7.18 13.66 3.53
C ASP A 66 -7.39 13.92 2.03
N PRO A 67 -8.12 14.99 1.65
CA PRO A 67 -8.39 15.31 0.25
C PRO A 67 -7.14 15.48 -0.62
N GLN A 68 -6.06 16.04 -0.06
CA GLN A 68 -4.80 16.26 -0.79
C GLN A 68 -4.05 14.95 -1.01
N LEU A 69 -4.07 14.05 -0.03
CA LEU A 69 -3.51 12.70 -0.18
C LEU A 69 -4.33 11.87 -1.17
N ASN A 70 -5.66 11.99 -1.17
CA ASN A 70 -6.53 11.34 -2.15
C ASN A 70 -6.20 11.80 -3.58
N ALA A 71 -6.00 13.10 -3.79
CA ALA A 71 -5.57 13.65 -5.08
C ALA A 71 -4.16 13.18 -5.49
N LEU A 72 -3.26 13.00 -4.52
CA LEU A 72 -1.90 12.49 -4.77
C LEU A 72 -1.91 11.03 -5.26
N VAL A 73 -2.74 10.17 -4.67
CA VAL A 73 -2.79 8.74 -5.05
C VAL A 73 -3.68 8.45 -6.25
N TRP A 74 -4.52 9.41 -6.67
CA TRP A 74 -5.45 9.28 -7.79
C TRP A 74 -4.85 8.65 -9.07
N PRO A 75 -3.66 9.05 -9.55
CA PRO A 75 -3.05 8.45 -10.75
C PRO A 75 -2.77 6.95 -10.62
N HIS A 76 -2.56 6.45 -9.39
CA HIS A 76 -2.26 5.04 -9.10
C HIS A 76 -3.52 4.18 -8.99
N LEU A 77 -4.70 4.80 -8.90
CA LEU A 77 -5.99 4.11 -8.82
C LEU A 77 -6.54 3.71 -10.19
N GLY A 78 -5.78 3.89 -11.29
CA GLY A 78 -6.26 3.68 -12.66
C GLY A 78 -6.85 2.29 -12.94
N ARG A 79 -6.43 1.25 -12.22
CA ARG A 79 -6.98 -0.11 -12.33
C ARG A 79 -8.15 -0.40 -11.37
N ASN A 80 -8.45 0.51 -10.46
CA ASN A 80 -9.42 0.37 -9.40
C ASN A 80 -10.56 1.40 -9.54
N THR A 81 -11.41 1.21 -10.55
CA THR A 81 -12.53 2.12 -10.86
C THR A 81 -13.47 2.34 -9.67
N GLY A 82 -13.68 1.32 -8.83
CA GLY A 82 -14.48 1.45 -7.60
C GLY A 82 -13.86 2.41 -6.58
N LEU A 83 -12.55 2.34 -6.36
CA LEU A 83 -11.84 3.29 -5.47
C LEU A 83 -11.86 4.70 -6.06
N ARG A 84 -11.68 4.84 -7.38
CA ARG A 84 -11.80 6.14 -8.05
C ARG A 84 -13.18 6.76 -7.82
N ARG A 85 -14.24 5.97 -8.03
CA ARG A 85 -15.62 6.41 -7.77
C ARG A 85 -15.83 6.79 -6.30
N ALA A 86 -15.31 6.00 -5.36
CA ALA A 86 -15.43 6.28 -3.93
C ALA A 86 -14.75 7.62 -3.55
N VAL A 87 -13.54 7.89 -4.07
CA VAL A 87 -12.83 9.14 -3.84
C VAL A 87 -13.60 10.36 -4.36
N VAL A 88 -14.09 10.35 -5.60
CA VAL A 88 -14.80 11.51 -6.18
C VAL A 88 -16.19 11.71 -5.58
N ARG A 89 -16.76 10.68 -4.95
CA ARG A 89 -18.02 10.78 -4.19
C ARG A 89 -17.79 11.19 -2.73
N GLY A 90 -16.54 11.39 -2.30
CA GLY A 90 -16.22 11.77 -0.93
C GLY A 90 -16.54 10.68 0.09
N LEU A 91 -16.43 9.41 -0.28
CA LEU A 91 -16.65 8.31 0.67
C LEU A 91 -15.45 8.17 1.62
N PRO A 92 -15.68 7.97 2.93
CA PRO A 92 -14.60 7.72 3.87
C PRO A 92 -14.05 6.29 3.72
N PHE A 93 -12.74 6.16 3.81
CA PHE A 93 -12.00 4.90 3.83
C PHE A 93 -11.53 4.54 5.23
N GLY A 94 -11.30 5.54 6.09
CA GLY A 94 -10.79 5.32 7.44
C GLY A 94 -11.69 4.39 8.28
N PRO A 95 -11.10 3.52 9.12
CA PRO A 95 -11.87 2.61 9.98
C PRO A 95 -12.80 3.40 10.91
N GLY A 96 -14.06 2.97 11.01
CA GLY A 96 -15.08 3.62 11.85
C GLY A 96 -15.60 4.98 11.35
N ARG A 97 -15.00 5.59 10.32
CA ARG A 97 -15.47 6.89 9.81
C ARG A 97 -16.71 6.75 8.92
N THR A 98 -17.61 7.72 9.06
CA THR A 98 -18.90 7.77 8.35
C THR A 98 -19.17 9.15 7.73
N ALA A 99 -18.48 10.19 8.20
CA ALA A 99 -18.61 11.53 7.64
C ALA A 99 -18.05 11.58 6.21
N PRO A 100 -18.70 12.30 5.29
CA PRO A 100 -18.18 12.53 3.95
C PRO A 100 -16.81 13.23 3.99
N VAL A 101 -15.94 12.85 3.07
CA VAL A 101 -14.61 13.42 2.88
C VAL A 101 -14.71 14.51 1.82
N PRO A 102 -14.18 15.72 2.06
CA PRO A 102 -14.11 16.75 1.02
C PRO A 102 -13.35 16.22 -0.21
N VAL A 103 -13.83 16.57 -1.40
CA VAL A 103 -13.19 16.16 -2.66
C VAL A 103 -12.26 17.28 -3.14
N ASP A 104 -11.01 16.95 -3.47
CA ASP A 104 -10.08 17.94 -4.04
C ASP A 104 -10.66 18.45 -5.38
N PRO A 105 -10.71 19.78 -5.61
CA PRO A 105 -11.26 20.35 -6.84
C PRO A 105 -10.66 19.81 -8.13
N LYS A 106 -9.43 19.31 -8.13
CA LYS A 106 -8.80 18.70 -9.30
C LYS A 106 -9.42 17.38 -9.72
N LEU A 107 -10.20 16.74 -8.84
CA LEU A 107 -10.91 15.50 -9.11
C LEU A 107 -12.38 15.75 -9.49
N ALA A 108 -12.81 17.00 -9.54
CA ALA A 108 -14.16 17.35 -9.95
C ALA A 108 -14.41 16.93 -11.40
N GLY A 109 -15.50 16.20 -11.65
CA GLY A 109 -15.86 15.71 -12.99
C GLY A 109 -15.10 14.46 -13.43
N GLU A 110 -14.20 13.91 -12.61
CA GLU A 110 -13.43 12.71 -12.92
C GLU A 110 -14.15 11.41 -12.55
N GLU A 111 -15.47 11.45 -12.31
CA GLU A 111 -16.24 10.27 -11.97
C GLU A 111 -16.32 9.29 -13.15
N PRO A 112 -15.92 8.01 -12.95
CA PRO A 112 -16.07 7.01 -13.99
C PRO A 112 -17.54 6.81 -14.39
N GLU A 113 -17.80 6.46 -15.65
CA GLU A 113 -19.16 6.17 -16.13
C GLU A 113 -19.83 5.06 -15.30
N ILE A 114 -21.12 5.24 -14.97
CA ILE A 114 -21.89 4.21 -14.26
C ILE A 114 -22.20 3.08 -15.24
N PRO A 115 -21.84 1.82 -14.95
CA PRO A 115 -22.13 0.69 -15.83
C PRO A 115 -23.63 0.53 -16.09
N GLY A 116 -24.03 0.44 -17.35
CA GLY A 116 -25.44 0.23 -17.72
C GLY A 116 -26.06 -1.06 -17.12
N SER A 117 -25.25 -2.09 -16.87
CA SER A 117 -25.71 -3.31 -16.17
C SER A 117 -26.16 -3.04 -14.74
N TYR A 118 -25.47 -2.15 -14.02
CA TYR A 118 -25.87 -1.74 -12.67
C TYR A 118 -27.20 -0.97 -12.69
N VAL A 119 -27.35 -0.04 -13.64
CA VAL A 119 -28.61 0.72 -13.80
C VAL A 119 -29.79 -0.21 -14.09
N ARG A 120 -29.58 -1.26 -14.90
CA ARG A 120 -30.63 -2.20 -15.30
C ARG A 120 -30.98 -3.24 -14.24
N HIS A 121 -29.98 -3.74 -13.50
CA HIS A 121 -30.13 -4.94 -12.67
C HIS A 121 -29.83 -4.73 -11.19
N GLY A 122 -29.46 -3.51 -10.78
CA GLY A 122 -28.92 -3.24 -9.45
C GLY A 122 -27.56 -3.91 -9.22
N LEU A 123 -27.04 -3.79 -7.99
CA LEU A 123 -25.70 -4.28 -7.64
C LEU A 123 -25.56 -5.80 -7.86
N VAL A 124 -26.38 -6.59 -7.15
CA VAL A 124 -26.28 -8.06 -7.18
C VAL A 124 -26.57 -8.62 -8.57
N GLY A 125 -27.62 -8.11 -9.23
CA GLY A 125 -27.98 -8.54 -10.58
C GLY A 125 -26.86 -8.25 -11.59
N ALA A 126 -26.22 -7.08 -11.52
CA ALA A 126 -25.08 -6.75 -12.37
C ALA A 126 -23.87 -7.66 -12.11
N LEU A 127 -23.60 -8.00 -10.85
CA LEU A 127 -22.50 -8.90 -10.46
C LEU A 127 -22.73 -10.36 -10.89
N ARG A 128 -24.00 -10.81 -10.89
CA ARG A 128 -24.41 -12.15 -11.34
C ARG A 128 -24.43 -12.28 -12.87
N ALA A 129 -24.75 -11.21 -13.60
CA ALA A 129 -24.81 -11.21 -15.07
C ALA A 129 -23.43 -11.14 -15.78
N VAL A 130 -22.33 -11.25 -15.03
CA VAL A 130 -20.97 -11.15 -15.56
C VAL A 130 -20.56 -12.42 -16.30
N ASP A 131 -20.11 -12.27 -17.55
CA ASP A 131 -19.57 -13.33 -18.41
C ASP A 131 -18.13 -13.06 -18.89
N SER A 132 -17.54 -11.91 -18.52
CA SER A 132 -16.21 -11.51 -18.97
C SER A 132 -15.49 -10.64 -17.94
N MET A 133 -14.15 -10.60 -18.03
CA MET A 133 -13.32 -9.76 -17.15
C MET A 133 -13.65 -8.26 -17.25
N SER A 134 -14.01 -7.76 -18.43
CA SER A 134 -14.37 -6.34 -18.59
C SER A 134 -15.67 -6.02 -17.87
N ARG A 135 -16.71 -6.84 -18.04
CA ARG A 135 -17.99 -6.68 -17.33
C ARG A 135 -17.85 -6.88 -15.83
N ALA A 136 -16.99 -7.80 -15.39
CA ALA A 136 -16.66 -7.98 -13.98
C ALA A 136 -16.09 -6.69 -13.37
N ARG A 137 -15.10 -6.06 -14.02
CA ARG A 137 -14.52 -4.79 -13.57
C ARG A 137 -15.55 -3.67 -13.53
N ALA A 138 -16.40 -3.58 -14.55
CA ALA A 138 -17.47 -2.58 -14.59
C ALA A 138 -18.46 -2.79 -13.43
N ALA A 139 -19.06 -3.97 -13.30
CA ALA A 139 -20.02 -4.27 -12.23
C ALA A 139 -19.43 -4.09 -10.83
N SER A 140 -18.23 -4.64 -10.59
CA SER A 140 -17.54 -4.50 -9.31
C SER A 140 -17.13 -3.05 -8.98
N SER A 141 -17.09 -2.13 -9.95
CA SER A 141 -16.84 -0.71 -9.69
C SER A 141 -17.97 -0.01 -8.91
N MET A 142 -19.11 -0.69 -8.72
CA MET A 142 -20.26 -0.19 -7.96
C MET A 142 -20.32 -0.70 -6.52
N VAL A 143 -19.37 -1.53 -6.10
CA VAL A 143 -19.18 -1.87 -4.67
C VAL A 143 -18.34 -0.76 -4.05
N LEU A 144 -18.93 0.11 -3.24
CA LEU A 144 -18.29 1.34 -2.77
C LEU A 144 -18.23 1.46 -1.25
N THR A 145 -19.28 1.02 -0.58
CA THR A 145 -19.50 1.20 0.86
C THR A 145 -19.35 -0.13 1.61
N ARG A 146 -19.31 -0.06 2.94
CA ARG A 146 -19.37 -1.25 3.79
C ARG A 146 -20.67 -2.03 3.60
N GLU A 147 -21.78 -1.32 3.37
CA GLU A 147 -23.08 -1.93 3.10
C GLU A 147 -23.06 -2.69 1.77
N ASP A 148 -22.49 -2.12 0.71
CA ASP A 148 -22.32 -2.82 -0.57
C ASP A 148 -21.49 -4.10 -0.40
N TRP A 149 -20.43 -4.06 0.41
CA TRP A 149 -19.63 -5.24 0.72
C TRP A 149 -20.41 -6.30 1.51
N SER A 150 -21.32 -5.90 2.42
CA SER A 150 -22.24 -6.81 3.11
C SER A 150 -23.20 -7.46 2.11
N THR A 151 -23.82 -6.66 1.24
CA THR A 151 -24.71 -7.15 0.17
C THR A 151 -24.00 -8.15 -0.74
N VAL A 152 -22.73 -7.90 -1.10
CA VAL A 152 -21.92 -8.84 -1.88
C VAL A 152 -21.67 -10.14 -1.11
N ALA A 153 -21.34 -10.04 0.18
CA ALA A 153 -21.05 -11.21 1.01
C ALA A 153 -22.29 -12.11 1.21
N GLU A 154 -23.46 -11.50 1.38
CA GLU A 154 -24.77 -12.16 1.46
C GLU A 154 -25.14 -12.81 0.12
N ALA A 155 -25.06 -12.06 -0.98
CA ALA A 155 -25.37 -12.56 -2.30
C ALA A 155 -24.51 -13.76 -2.71
N ASP A 156 -23.21 -13.73 -2.37
CA ASP A 156 -22.28 -14.84 -2.61
C ASP A 156 -22.55 -16.06 -1.70
N ALA A 157 -23.13 -15.83 -0.51
CA ALA A 157 -23.47 -16.90 0.42
C ALA A 157 -24.74 -17.64 -0.02
N GLU A 158 -25.73 -16.89 -0.51
CA GLU A 158 -26.96 -17.44 -1.10
C GLU A 158 -26.64 -18.24 -2.37
N GLN A 159 -25.88 -17.63 -3.29
CA GLN A 159 -25.45 -18.28 -4.52
C GLN A 159 -24.07 -17.78 -4.93
N PRO A 160 -23.08 -18.67 -5.12
CA PRO A 160 -21.74 -18.31 -5.57
C PRO A 160 -21.74 -17.31 -6.74
N LEU A 161 -21.07 -16.16 -6.56
CA LEU A 161 -20.89 -15.20 -7.64
C LEU A 161 -20.03 -15.80 -8.77
N PRO A 162 -20.19 -15.33 -10.02
CA PRO A 162 -19.36 -15.78 -11.14
C PRO A 162 -17.86 -15.65 -10.86
N GLY A 163 -17.05 -16.58 -11.39
CA GLY A 163 -15.61 -16.64 -11.12
C GLY A 163 -14.86 -15.34 -11.48
N TYR A 164 -15.23 -14.67 -12.57
CA TYR A 164 -14.66 -13.37 -12.93
C TYR A 164 -15.01 -12.28 -11.91
N THR A 165 -16.24 -12.26 -11.40
CA THR A 165 -16.69 -11.34 -10.35
C THR A 165 -15.91 -11.56 -9.07
N ARG A 166 -15.84 -12.82 -8.59
CA ARG A 166 -15.06 -13.19 -7.39
C ARG A 166 -13.59 -12.78 -7.51
N TRP A 167 -12.98 -13.00 -8.66
CA TRP A 167 -11.60 -12.60 -8.92
C TRP A 167 -11.40 -11.08 -8.92
N VAL A 168 -12.26 -10.31 -9.59
CA VAL A 168 -12.14 -8.85 -9.61
C VAL A 168 -12.37 -8.27 -8.21
N LEU A 169 -13.32 -8.81 -7.44
CA LEU A 169 -13.55 -8.38 -6.07
C LEU A 169 -12.39 -8.78 -5.15
N SER A 170 -11.76 -9.94 -5.34
CA SER A 170 -10.66 -10.37 -4.47
C SER A 170 -9.40 -9.52 -4.60
N ILE A 171 -9.09 -9.03 -5.81
CA ILE A 171 -7.93 -8.18 -6.09
C ILE A 171 -8.13 -6.71 -5.71
N ARG A 172 -9.31 -6.35 -5.21
CA ARG A 172 -9.53 -5.03 -4.64
C ARG A 172 -8.88 -4.97 -3.26
N PRO A 173 -8.07 -3.93 -2.95
CA PRO A 173 -7.42 -3.84 -1.65
C PRO A 173 -8.43 -3.63 -0.51
N ASP A 174 -9.59 -3.03 -0.79
CA ASP A 174 -10.67 -2.76 0.16
C ASP A 174 -11.66 -3.93 0.35
N CYS A 175 -11.44 -5.06 -0.33
CA CYS A 175 -12.24 -6.26 -0.12
C CYS A 175 -12.04 -6.79 1.33
N PRO A 176 -13.12 -7.02 2.11
CA PRO A 176 -13.00 -7.54 3.46
C PRO A 176 -12.24 -8.87 3.51
N PRO A 177 -11.28 -9.07 4.43
CA PRO A 177 -10.47 -10.29 4.49
C PRO A 177 -11.28 -11.59 4.58
N ALA A 178 -12.34 -11.59 5.38
CA ALA A 178 -13.24 -12.75 5.52
C ALA A 178 -13.96 -13.10 4.21
N LEU A 179 -14.39 -12.10 3.45
CA LEU A 179 -15.00 -12.31 2.14
C LEU A 179 -13.96 -12.77 1.11
N ARG A 180 -12.77 -12.15 1.10
CA ARG A 180 -11.68 -12.55 0.22
C ARG A 180 -11.28 -14.02 0.40
N ALA A 181 -11.24 -14.49 1.65
CA ALA A 181 -10.94 -15.89 1.96
C ALA A 181 -12.00 -16.87 1.41
N ARG A 182 -13.27 -16.45 1.29
CA ARG A 182 -14.32 -17.26 0.64
C ARG A 182 -14.13 -17.38 -0.87
N PHE A 183 -13.47 -16.42 -1.51
CA PHE A 183 -13.18 -16.47 -2.95
C PHE A 183 -11.98 -17.39 -3.28
N GLY A 184 -11.08 -17.61 -2.33
CA GLY A 184 -9.96 -18.55 -2.49
C GLY A 184 -8.93 -18.47 -1.37
N THR A 185 -8.28 -19.60 -1.09
CA THR A 185 -7.21 -19.73 -0.08
C THR A 185 -5.96 -20.48 -0.60
N HIS A 186 -6.00 -20.99 -1.83
CA HIS A 186 -4.92 -21.80 -2.38
C HIS A 186 -3.71 -20.96 -2.82
N ALA A 187 -2.51 -21.55 -2.84
CA ALA A 187 -1.24 -20.83 -3.11
C ALA A 187 -1.25 -20.00 -4.41
N LYS A 188 -1.83 -20.54 -5.50
CA LYS A 188 -1.99 -19.81 -6.78
C LYS A 188 -2.85 -18.54 -6.64
N PHE A 189 -3.87 -18.55 -5.78
CA PHE A 189 -4.72 -17.38 -5.53
C PHE A 189 -3.95 -16.33 -4.74
N THR A 190 -3.30 -16.73 -3.65
CA THR A 190 -2.43 -15.86 -2.83
C THR A 190 -1.30 -15.24 -3.66
N HIS A 191 -0.67 -16.01 -4.54
CA HIS A 191 0.34 -15.49 -5.46
C HIS A 191 -0.22 -14.42 -6.39
N ARG A 192 -1.40 -14.64 -6.98
CA ARG A 192 -2.03 -13.66 -7.86
C ARG A 192 -2.52 -12.41 -7.12
N LEU A 193 -2.96 -12.53 -5.86
CA LEU A 193 -3.27 -11.37 -5.01
C LEU A 193 -2.03 -10.49 -4.81
N ARG A 194 -0.89 -11.11 -4.50
CA ARG A 194 0.39 -10.38 -4.40
C ARG A 194 0.77 -9.70 -5.72
N GLN A 195 0.61 -10.37 -6.86
CA GLN A 195 0.82 -9.75 -8.17
C GLN A 195 -0.13 -8.57 -8.46
N ALA A 196 -1.34 -8.58 -7.90
CA ALA A 196 -2.27 -7.47 -7.97
C ALA A 196 -1.97 -6.33 -6.97
N GLY A 197 -0.93 -6.48 -6.14
CA GLY A 197 -0.56 -5.51 -5.12
C GLY A 197 -1.51 -5.50 -3.92
N VAL A 198 -2.25 -6.59 -3.69
CA VAL A 198 -3.05 -6.80 -2.48
C VAL A 198 -2.18 -7.47 -1.42
N LEU A 199 -2.06 -6.79 -0.30
CA LEU A 199 -1.17 -7.10 0.81
C LEU A 199 -2.00 -7.34 2.07
N ASP A 200 -1.57 -8.31 2.90
CA ASP A 200 -2.21 -8.60 4.18
C ASP A 200 -2.00 -7.49 5.22
N GLY A 201 -0.98 -6.63 5.01
CA GLY A 201 -0.75 -5.45 5.82
C GLY A 201 0.66 -4.87 5.68
N PRO A 202 0.96 -3.78 6.41
CA PRO A 202 2.26 -3.10 6.38
C PRO A 202 3.42 -4.01 6.83
N ALA A 203 3.19 -4.89 7.80
CA ALA A 203 4.18 -5.88 8.24
C ALA A 203 4.57 -6.86 7.12
N ALA A 204 3.59 -7.43 6.42
CA ALA A 204 3.82 -8.34 5.29
C ALA A 204 4.47 -7.64 4.09
N TYR A 205 4.18 -6.34 3.90
CA TYR A 205 4.87 -5.52 2.91
C TYR A 205 6.34 -5.34 3.26
N ALA A 206 6.63 -4.94 4.51
CA ALA A 206 7.98 -4.68 4.99
C ALA A 206 8.91 -5.90 4.89
N THR A 207 8.38 -7.10 5.16
CA THR A 207 9.19 -8.32 5.22
C THR A 207 9.15 -9.18 3.96
N GLY A 208 8.12 -9.04 3.12
CA GLY A 208 7.87 -9.96 2.00
C GLY A 208 8.01 -9.34 0.61
N HIS A 209 8.23 -8.03 0.49
CA HIS A 209 8.35 -7.34 -0.80
C HIS A 209 9.79 -6.87 -1.06
N GLY A 210 10.13 -6.76 -2.34
CA GLY A 210 11.41 -6.26 -2.82
C GLY A 210 11.24 -5.45 -4.12
N PRO A 211 12.26 -4.68 -4.52
CA PRO A 211 13.55 -4.51 -3.84
C PRO A 211 13.45 -3.79 -2.48
N ALA A 212 14.29 -4.18 -1.52
CA ALA A 212 14.28 -3.70 -0.14
C ALA A 212 14.28 -2.17 -0.05
N VAL A 213 15.16 -1.51 -0.81
CA VAL A 213 15.30 -0.05 -0.77
C VAL A 213 14.00 0.67 -1.14
N ARG A 214 13.23 0.13 -2.11
CA ARG A 214 11.94 0.72 -2.51
C ARG A 214 10.87 0.52 -1.44
N VAL A 215 10.85 -0.65 -0.81
CA VAL A 215 9.91 -0.93 0.30
C VAL A 215 10.18 0.02 1.47
N LEU A 216 11.45 0.15 1.86
CA LEU A 216 11.86 1.03 2.96
C LEU A 216 11.62 2.51 2.63
N GLU A 217 11.83 2.93 1.38
CA GLU A 217 11.48 4.28 0.93
C GLU A 217 9.98 4.56 1.04
N VAL A 218 9.13 3.63 0.59
CA VAL A 218 7.66 3.75 0.73
C VAL A 218 7.25 3.84 2.20
N LEU A 219 7.85 3.02 3.07
CA LEU A 219 7.57 3.05 4.51
C LEU A 219 8.06 4.34 5.18
N ALA A 220 9.21 4.87 4.75
CA ALA A 220 9.73 6.16 5.22
C ALA A 220 8.76 7.30 4.88
N MET A 221 8.23 7.30 3.65
CA MET A 221 7.17 8.25 3.25
C MET A 221 5.84 8.00 3.97
N GLY A 222 5.59 6.77 4.39
CA GLY A 222 4.40 6.36 5.12
C GLY A 222 4.15 7.15 6.40
N ARG A 223 5.19 7.67 7.05
CA ARG A 223 5.03 8.52 8.25
C ARG A 223 4.26 9.81 7.96
N LEU A 224 4.25 10.25 6.70
CA LEU A 224 3.49 11.41 6.23
C LEU A 224 2.19 10.98 5.54
N MET A 225 2.19 9.86 4.81
CA MET A 225 1.07 9.47 3.94
C MET A 225 0.07 8.51 4.58
N PHE A 226 0.53 7.65 5.49
CA PHE A 226 -0.30 6.65 6.17
C PHE A 226 0.22 6.39 7.60
N PRO A 227 0.37 7.43 8.44
CA PRO A 227 1.04 7.33 9.75
C PRO A 227 0.44 6.25 10.65
N ALA A 228 -0.88 6.03 10.59
CA ALA A 228 -1.56 5.01 11.39
C ALA A 228 -1.13 3.56 11.05
N ARG A 229 -0.55 3.33 9.87
CA ARG A 229 -0.19 2.00 9.36
C ARG A 229 1.31 1.68 9.48
N VAL A 230 2.16 2.70 9.56
CA VAL A 230 3.62 2.53 9.67
C VAL A 230 4.07 1.74 10.91
N PRO A 231 3.48 1.91 12.11
CA PRO A 231 3.92 1.18 13.31
C PRO A 231 3.91 -0.33 13.15
N ASP A 232 3.01 -0.90 12.33
CA ASP A 232 2.96 -2.34 12.09
C ASP A 232 4.17 -2.83 11.29
N ALA A 233 4.62 -2.05 10.30
CA ALA A 233 5.84 -2.33 9.54
C ALA A 233 7.09 -2.16 10.42
N GLU A 234 7.16 -1.08 11.20
CA GLU A 234 8.28 -0.83 12.11
C GLU A 234 8.41 -1.93 13.17
N ARG A 235 7.30 -2.40 13.74
CA ARG A 235 7.28 -3.52 14.70
C ARG A 235 7.81 -4.81 14.09
N ALA A 236 7.53 -5.06 12.80
CA ALA A 236 8.04 -6.23 12.09
C ALA A 236 9.54 -6.13 11.77
N LEU A 237 10.04 -4.93 11.46
CA LEU A 237 11.45 -4.70 11.09
C LEU A 237 12.37 -4.56 12.31
N ARG A 238 11.89 -4.00 13.43
CA ARG A 238 12.73 -3.68 14.60
C ARG A 238 13.53 -4.87 15.14
N PRO A 239 12.98 -6.10 15.30
CA PRO A 239 13.77 -7.24 15.75
C PRO A 239 14.90 -7.62 14.77
N LEU A 240 14.68 -7.43 13.48
CA LEU A 240 15.67 -7.72 12.44
C LEU A 240 16.80 -6.69 12.44
N VAL A 241 16.46 -5.41 12.57
CA VAL A 241 17.45 -4.33 12.71
C VAL A 241 18.31 -4.56 13.95
N HIS A 242 17.69 -4.85 15.10
CA HIS A 242 18.42 -5.08 16.34
C HIS A 242 19.34 -6.30 16.24
N ARG A 243 18.86 -7.41 15.67
CA ARG A 243 19.64 -8.65 15.53
C ARG A 243 20.79 -8.52 14.53
N HIS A 244 20.54 -7.94 13.36
CA HIS A 244 21.49 -7.99 12.25
C HIS A 244 22.32 -6.73 12.10
N LEU A 245 21.92 -5.59 12.66
CA LEU A 245 22.74 -4.38 12.63
C LEU A 245 23.14 -3.99 14.05
N GLY A 246 22.15 -3.83 14.94
CA GLY A 246 22.37 -3.42 16.31
C GLY A 246 23.21 -2.15 16.38
N ASN A 247 24.22 -2.15 17.25
CA ASN A 247 25.20 -1.07 17.41
C ASN A 247 26.48 -1.25 16.55
N ARG A 248 26.52 -2.21 15.62
CA ARG A 248 27.69 -2.50 14.78
C ARG A 248 27.78 -1.51 13.62
N GLU A 249 28.62 -0.48 13.75
CA GLU A 249 28.76 0.57 12.73
C GLU A 249 29.23 0.02 11.37
N GLU A 250 30.02 -1.05 11.35
CA GLU A 250 30.45 -1.74 10.14
C GLU A 250 29.26 -2.33 9.37
N ALA A 251 28.31 -2.96 10.06
CA ALA A 251 27.12 -3.55 9.44
C ALA A 251 26.24 -2.46 8.80
N TRP A 252 26.14 -1.29 9.45
CA TRP A 252 25.45 -0.13 8.88
C TRP A 252 26.17 0.44 7.65
N ALA A 253 27.51 0.49 7.68
CA ALA A 253 28.29 0.93 6.54
C ALA A 253 28.13 -0.02 5.34
N VAL A 254 28.17 -1.34 5.57
CA VAL A 254 27.91 -2.34 4.52
C VAL A 254 26.49 -2.18 3.96
N LEU A 255 25.48 -2.05 4.84
CA LEU A 255 24.10 -1.85 4.40
C LEU A 255 23.99 -0.64 3.47
N ALA A 256 24.59 0.50 3.84
CA ALA A 256 24.57 1.71 3.04
C ALA A 256 25.26 1.52 1.68
N GLN A 257 26.29 0.66 1.59
CA GLN A 257 26.99 0.36 0.34
C GLN A 257 26.19 -0.55 -0.59
N ILE A 258 25.48 -1.55 -0.06
CA ILE A 258 24.81 -2.58 -0.88
C ILE A 258 23.33 -2.26 -1.18
N ALA A 259 22.70 -1.38 -0.40
CA ALA A 259 21.25 -1.14 -0.45
C ALA A 259 20.72 -0.76 -1.84
N GLU A 260 21.46 0.08 -2.58
CA GLU A 260 21.04 0.57 -3.91
C GLU A 260 20.94 -0.58 -4.93
N THR A 261 21.88 -1.53 -4.87
CA THR A 261 21.96 -2.66 -5.82
C THR A 261 21.29 -3.93 -5.31
N PHE A 262 20.73 -3.93 -4.10
CA PHE A 262 20.15 -5.12 -3.50
C PHE A 262 18.72 -5.39 -4.01
N HIS A 263 18.54 -6.51 -4.70
CA HIS A 263 17.25 -6.89 -5.29
C HIS A 263 16.31 -7.67 -4.37
N GLY A 264 16.82 -8.18 -3.25
CA GLY A 264 16.04 -8.96 -2.29
C GLY A 264 15.12 -8.11 -1.41
N THR A 265 14.57 -8.76 -0.39
CA THR A 265 13.67 -8.19 0.63
C THR A 265 14.45 -7.47 1.73
N ALA A 266 13.77 -6.66 2.56
CA ALA A 266 14.42 -5.99 3.68
C ALA A 266 15.05 -6.96 4.69
N PRO A 267 14.41 -8.09 5.09
CA PRO A 267 15.06 -9.08 5.94
C PRO A 267 16.36 -9.65 5.35
N GLU A 268 16.37 -9.94 4.05
CA GLU A 268 17.57 -10.44 3.36
C GLU A 268 18.67 -9.37 3.33
N LEU A 269 18.34 -8.11 3.04
CA LEU A 269 19.30 -7.00 3.06
C LEU A 269 19.95 -6.84 4.44
N LEU A 270 19.13 -6.83 5.50
CA LEU A 270 19.61 -6.69 6.88
C LEU A 270 20.53 -7.85 7.26
N MET A 271 20.13 -9.08 6.93
CA MET A 271 20.92 -10.28 7.18
C MET A 271 22.26 -10.28 6.43
N THR A 272 22.25 -9.94 5.15
CA THR A 272 23.47 -9.85 4.32
C THR A 272 24.42 -8.80 4.85
N ALA A 273 23.93 -7.60 5.17
CA ALA A 273 24.77 -6.54 5.74
C ALA A 273 25.40 -6.96 7.07
N GLY A 274 24.62 -7.61 7.94
CA GLY A 274 25.10 -8.10 9.23
C GLY A 274 26.06 -9.30 9.16
N ALA A 275 26.11 -10.02 8.03
CA ALA A 275 27.01 -11.16 7.82
C ALA A 275 28.34 -10.77 7.14
N LEU A 276 28.35 -9.66 6.41
CA LEU A 276 29.54 -9.13 5.72
C LEU A 276 30.38 -8.20 6.62
N ALA A 277 29.88 -7.83 7.79
CA ALA A 277 30.51 -6.96 8.78
C ALA A 277 30.98 -7.73 10.00
#